data_AF-A0A3E0PDA9-F1
#
_entry.id   AF-A0A3E0PDA9-F1
#
_cell.length_a   1.000
_cell.length_b   1.000
_cell.length_c   1.000
_cell.angle_alpha   90.00
_cell.angle_beta   90.00
_cell.angle_gamma   90.00
#
_symmetry.space_group_name_H-M   'P 1'
#
loop_
_entity.id
_entity.type
_entity.pdbx_description
1 polymer ?
#
loop_
_entity_poly.entity_id
_entity_poly.type
_entity_poly.pdbx_seq_one_letter_code
_entity_poly.pdbx_strand_id
1 'polypeptide(L)'
;MSLFEDLVEELKEENLLEETVIESRSTGRKSASEAVDADSMPPSPEVGEEASSNGKGQSVATEPSIEENEGWDLGDSNYEALGDTAEFEIDTSFDDQTEVAEQARDVRPEAAKASAETGKEYFRRRATDEVKTLQMVDHIITRIEKEQAKINSAPYDDLKVKQSLHKFLQLDEEANSAEVAEIEFLLLQETENWYSALTIRDKELTVENLRSYCDTAVPALSSQALLALARFFRNAPFSELVRAKFDLIITKLYTADAGDGRREATLPVESLVLDIQDLYKDWASVPLYSTDEENQELAFGAMGFNDFIDEVRKAHSFDDLVSKDFFRRLNEFKEKANESFFAPDIVAAAIRCNVEVGNRYLELIENEYGGERPAELNDQYGFLTDSAITEAIRKVFEAHQEDEIAKAEAQVQSAKAKEKVFNVEKISQASTKIAKEKAEWYKANKKLVIATALTVAFGIFYFFFSGYLIPSSDPVSSGQIQEMNLEDSEFATYINSARINKDIAYAITNEEWAKLTKPQKEEMMKRFLATGADKGFSQINFLDTKGQKVGYVSMSSVVVID
;
A
#
# COMPACT_ATOMS: atom_id res chain seq x y z
N MET A 1 -16.06 16.16 -20.04
CA MET A 1 -15.72 15.66 -18.70
C MET A 1 -15.08 14.31 -18.92
N SER A 2 -13.89 14.14 -18.37
CA SER A 2 -13.07 12.96 -18.63
C SER A 2 -13.57 11.80 -17.78
N LEU A 3 -13.45 10.57 -18.26
CA LEU A 3 -13.78 9.33 -17.55
C LEU A 3 -13.10 9.22 -16.16
N PHE A 4 -12.08 10.06 -15.94
CA PHE A 4 -11.37 10.24 -14.69
C PHE A 4 -12.11 11.14 -13.68
N GLU A 5 -12.86 12.14 -14.13
CA GLU A 5 -13.72 12.96 -13.27
C GLU A 5 -14.91 12.14 -12.76
N ASP A 6 -15.55 11.34 -13.62
CA ASP A 6 -16.65 10.45 -13.23
C ASP A 6 -16.20 9.38 -12.22
N LEU A 7 -15.00 8.81 -12.39
CA LEU A 7 -14.43 7.83 -11.45
C LEU A 7 -14.05 8.47 -10.10
N VAL A 8 -13.57 9.71 -10.11
CA VAL A 8 -13.25 10.44 -8.87
C VAL A 8 -14.53 10.88 -8.15
N GLU A 9 -15.61 11.15 -8.88
CA GLU A 9 -16.92 11.47 -8.31
C GLU A 9 -17.58 10.21 -7.72
N GLU A 10 -17.51 9.07 -8.41
CA GLU A 10 -17.98 7.75 -7.93
C GLU A 10 -17.21 7.30 -6.66
N LEU A 11 -15.88 7.45 -6.64
CA LEU A 11 -15.06 7.11 -5.47
C LEU A 11 -15.26 8.06 -4.27
N LYS A 12 -15.71 9.30 -4.52
CA LYS A 12 -16.12 10.25 -3.47
C LYS A 12 -17.50 9.93 -2.92
N GLU A 13 -18.43 9.52 -3.76
CA GLU A 13 -19.78 9.10 -3.35
C GLU A 13 -19.76 7.81 -2.51
N GLU A 14 -18.79 6.93 -2.75
CA GLU A 14 -18.60 5.69 -1.98
C GLU A 14 -17.81 5.84 -0.67
N ASN A 15 -17.40 7.07 -0.30
CA ASN A 15 -16.69 7.36 0.95
C ASN A 15 -15.38 6.57 1.13
N LEU A 16 -14.72 6.20 0.01
CA LEU A 16 -13.47 5.42 -0.04
C LEU A 16 -12.21 6.30 -0.17
N LEU A 17 -12.40 7.63 -0.23
CA LEU A 17 -11.32 8.61 -0.25
C LEU A 17 -11.43 9.48 1.02
N GLU A 18 -10.79 9.06 2.10
CA GLU A 18 -10.46 9.99 3.19
C GLU A 18 -9.49 11.07 2.65
N GLU A 19 -9.65 12.29 3.14
CA GLU A 19 -9.00 13.52 2.67
C GLU A 19 -7.46 13.47 2.73
N THR A 20 -6.81 12.90 1.73
CA THR A 20 -5.37 13.10 1.49
C THR A 20 -5.10 13.43 0.04
N VAL A 21 -5.53 14.63 -0.37
CA VAL A 21 -4.89 15.35 -1.48
C VAL A 21 -4.14 16.52 -0.86
N ILE A 22 -2.90 16.27 -0.43
CA ILE A 22 -2.03 17.34 0.06
C ILE A 22 -1.51 18.15 -1.13
N GLU A 23 -1.90 19.42 -1.13
CA GLU A 23 -1.39 20.48 -1.98
C GLU A 23 0.15 20.59 -1.91
N SER A 24 0.75 20.67 -3.09
CA SER A 24 2.17 20.96 -3.29
C SER A 24 2.56 22.32 -2.67
N ARG A 25 3.27 22.30 -1.54
CA ARG A 25 3.96 23.49 -0.99
C ARG A 25 5.32 23.66 -1.64
N SER A 26 5.46 24.72 -2.42
CA SER A 26 6.74 25.22 -2.93
C SER A 26 7.61 25.78 -1.80
N THR A 27 8.75 25.14 -1.51
CA THR A 27 9.78 25.69 -0.61
C THR A 27 10.71 26.63 -1.38
N GLY A 28 10.48 27.94 -1.21
CA GLY A 28 11.42 28.99 -1.61
C GLY A 28 12.56 29.13 -0.61
N ARG A 29 13.77 28.75 -1.02
CA ARG A 29 15.02 28.92 -0.26
C ARG A 29 15.52 30.36 -0.43
N LYS A 30 15.58 31.14 0.67
CA LYS A 30 16.36 32.39 0.75
C LYS A 30 17.74 32.08 1.34
N SER A 31 18.76 32.45 0.59
CA SER A 31 20.16 32.48 0.97
C SER A 31 20.46 33.64 1.92
N ALA A 32 21.29 33.38 2.94
CA ALA A 32 22.07 34.39 3.63
C ALA A 32 23.51 33.86 3.74
N SER A 33 24.41 34.67 3.22
CA SER A 33 25.86 34.53 3.17
C SER A 33 26.51 34.88 4.50
N GLU A 34 27.57 34.18 4.90
CA GLU A 34 28.74 34.83 5.49
C GLU A 34 29.99 33.96 5.32
N ALA A 35 31.09 34.64 5.01
CA ALA A 35 32.38 34.10 4.62
C ALA A 35 33.36 34.15 5.79
N VAL A 36 34.25 33.16 5.93
CA VAL A 36 35.59 33.34 6.53
C VAL A 36 36.61 32.42 5.84
N ASP A 37 37.77 33.02 5.65
CA ASP A 37 38.98 32.65 4.92
C ASP A 37 39.83 31.46 5.42
N ALA A 38 40.69 31.04 4.47
CA ALA A 38 42.12 30.75 4.58
C ALA A 38 42.65 29.34 4.92
N ASP A 39 43.58 28.92 4.04
CA ASP A 39 44.81 28.15 4.26
C ASP A 39 44.68 26.83 5.04
N SER A 40 45.05 25.66 4.50
CA SER A 40 46.42 25.33 4.15
C SER A 40 46.47 23.93 3.51
N MET A 41 47.13 23.78 2.37
CA MET A 41 47.81 22.53 1.98
C MET A 41 49.32 22.77 2.20
N PRO A 42 50.13 21.77 2.58
CA PRO A 42 50.72 20.86 1.59
C PRO A 42 51.14 19.48 2.20
N PRO A 43 52.08 18.69 1.63
CA PRO A 43 51.83 17.62 0.67
C PRO A 43 52.27 16.21 1.16
N SER A 44 51.79 15.18 0.47
CA SER A 44 52.30 13.80 0.59
C SER A 44 53.70 13.63 -0.02
N PRO A 45 54.56 12.75 0.54
CA PRO A 45 55.71 12.20 -0.16
C PRO A 45 55.51 10.74 -0.58
N GLU A 46 55.92 10.49 -1.83
CA GLU A 46 56.65 9.32 -2.37
C GLU A 46 56.57 7.97 -1.63
N VAL A 47 55.99 6.97 -2.31
CA VAL A 47 56.22 5.54 -2.04
C VAL A 47 57.23 5.02 -3.07
N GLY A 48 58.37 4.56 -2.56
CA GLY A 48 59.43 3.89 -3.31
C GLY A 48 59.16 2.41 -3.55
N GLU A 49 59.86 1.90 -4.57
CA GLU A 49 59.97 0.53 -5.02
C GLU A 49 60.52 -0.44 -3.94
N GLU A 50 60.11 -1.72 -4.01
CA GLU A 50 60.94 -2.95 -3.95
C GLU A 50 59.98 -4.16 -3.86
N ALA A 51 59.89 -5.02 -4.89
CA ALA A 51 60.77 -6.17 -5.17
C ALA A 51 60.64 -7.36 -4.19
N SER A 52 59.87 -8.38 -4.58
CA SER A 52 60.14 -9.80 -4.26
C SER A 52 59.28 -10.67 -5.19
N SER A 53 59.83 -11.42 -6.15
CA SER A 53 60.68 -12.62 -6.08
C SER A 53 59.93 -13.92 -5.75
N ASN A 54 60.25 -14.94 -6.55
CA ASN A 54 59.85 -16.36 -6.53
C ASN A 54 58.43 -16.70 -7.01
N GLY A 55 58.20 -17.66 -7.92
CA GLY A 55 59.09 -18.60 -8.59
C GLY A 55 58.40 -19.96 -8.76
N LYS A 56 58.43 -20.50 -10.00
CA LYS A 56 58.11 -21.90 -10.43
C LYS A 56 56.66 -22.37 -10.17
N GLY A 57 56.03 -23.21 -10.96
CA GLY A 57 56.40 -24.05 -12.11
C GLY A 57 55.25 -25.06 -12.26
N GLN A 58 54.52 -25.01 -13.36
CA GLN A 58 54.39 -26.06 -14.37
C GLN A 58 53.94 -27.47 -13.90
N SER A 59 52.71 -27.81 -14.33
CA SER A 59 52.20 -29.12 -14.78
C SER A 59 52.13 -30.31 -13.81
N VAL A 60 50.99 -30.99 -13.74
CA VAL A 60 50.64 -32.19 -14.54
C VAL A 60 49.28 -32.72 -14.06
N ALA A 61 48.49 -33.17 -15.03
CA ALA A 61 47.18 -33.82 -14.90
C ALA A 61 47.22 -35.14 -14.12
N THR A 62 46.13 -35.47 -13.41
CA THR A 62 45.70 -36.86 -13.18
C THR A 62 44.21 -36.85 -12.80
N GLU A 63 43.36 -37.34 -13.70
CA GLU A 63 42.05 -37.91 -13.35
C GLU A 63 42.26 -39.17 -12.51
N PRO A 64 41.34 -39.49 -11.59
CA PRO A 64 40.59 -40.71 -11.85
C PRO A 64 39.10 -40.59 -11.55
N SER A 65 38.35 -41.31 -12.38
CA SER A 65 37.02 -41.84 -12.16
C SER A 65 36.92 -42.66 -10.86
N ILE A 66 35.72 -42.72 -10.26
CA ILE A 66 34.97 -43.94 -9.88
C ILE A 66 33.74 -43.59 -9.01
N GLU A 67 32.60 -44.09 -9.50
CA GLU A 67 31.40 -44.68 -8.85
C GLU A 67 30.54 -43.96 -7.81
N GLU A 68 29.25 -44.05 -8.13
CA GLU A 68 28.03 -44.03 -7.33
C GLU A 68 28.16 -44.71 -5.94
N ASN A 69 27.49 -44.13 -4.93
CA ASN A 69 26.37 -44.74 -4.18
C ASN A 69 26.35 -44.31 -2.68
N GLU A 70 25.13 -44.24 -2.13
CA GLU A 70 24.74 -44.19 -0.70
C GLU A 70 24.97 -42.84 0.02
N GLY A 71 23.97 -42.18 0.62
CA GLY A 71 23.01 -42.69 1.59
C GLY A 71 23.38 -42.06 2.94
N TRP A 72 22.83 -40.89 3.28
CA TRP A 72 23.16 -40.22 4.54
C TRP A 72 22.44 -40.91 5.70
N ASP A 73 23.15 -41.85 6.31
CA ASP A 73 22.87 -42.49 7.59
C ASP A 73 23.15 -41.47 8.71
N LEU A 74 22.12 -41.16 9.51
CA LEU A 74 22.19 -40.27 10.66
C LEU A 74 22.88 -41.01 11.81
N GLY A 75 24.19 -40.81 11.93
CA GLY A 75 24.98 -41.31 13.04
C GLY A 75 24.70 -40.55 14.34
N ASP A 76 24.16 -41.30 15.31
CA ASP A 76 24.20 -41.01 16.76
C ASP A 76 25.56 -40.42 17.17
N SER A 77 25.56 -39.21 17.74
CA SER A 77 26.68 -38.72 18.53
C SER A 77 26.23 -38.38 19.95
N ASN A 78 26.57 -39.32 20.81
CA ASN A 78 26.59 -39.28 22.25
C ASN A 78 27.61 -38.20 22.70
N TYR A 79 27.18 -37.14 23.38
CA TYR A 79 28.06 -36.23 24.09
C TYR A 79 27.72 -36.18 25.58
N GLU A 80 28.68 -36.69 26.36
CA GLU A 80 28.70 -36.71 27.81
C GLU A 80 28.83 -35.31 28.40
N ALA A 81 28.18 -35.15 29.55
CA ALA A 81 28.15 -33.99 30.40
C ALA A 81 29.53 -33.63 31.01
N LEU A 82 29.85 -32.34 30.98
CA LEU A 82 30.75 -31.57 31.86
C LEU A 82 30.31 -30.10 31.65
N GLY A 83 29.73 -29.35 32.58
CA GLY A 83 30.08 -29.21 33.99
C GLY A 83 31.13 -28.12 34.14
N ASP A 84 30.75 -26.83 34.04
CA ASP A 84 31.23 -25.78 34.95
C ASP A 84 30.55 -24.43 34.72
N THR A 85 30.12 -23.86 35.84
CA THR A 85 29.51 -22.56 36.04
C THR A 85 30.56 -21.45 35.99
N ALA A 86 30.37 -20.45 35.13
CA ALA A 86 31.05 -19.16 35.24
C ALA A 86 30.02 -18.04 35.05
N GLU A 87 29.73 -17.35 36.14
CA GLU A 87 28.95 -16.12 36.20
C GLU A 87 29.68 -15.04 35.38
N PHE A 88 29.00 -14.50 34.36
CA PHE A 88 29.49 -13.38 33.56
C PHE A 88 28.60 -12.17 33.85
N GLU A 89 29.11 -11.27 34.69
CA GLU A 89 28.54 -9.94 34.93
C GLU A 89 28.77 -9.08 33.67
N ILE A 90 27.68 -8.68 32.98
CA ILE A 90 27.73 -7.73 31.88
C ILE A 90 27.41 -6.34 32.44
N ASP A 91 28.42 -5.48 32.38
CA ASP A 91 28.40 -4.06 32.71
C ASP A 91 27.56 -3.31 31.66
N THR A 92 26.37 -2.84 32.05
CA THR A 92 25.51 -2.01 31.21
C THR A 92 25.77 -0.54 31.49
N SER A 93 26.74 0.04 30.78
CA SER A 93 26.80 1.49 30.56
C SER A 93 27.05 1.76 29.08
N PHE A 94 26.00 2.10 28.34
CA PHE A 94 26.16 2.75 27.04
C PHE A 94 25.14 3.87 26.89
N ASP A 95 25.67 5.08 26.79
CA ASP A 95 24.97 6.34 26.64
C ASP A 95 24.30 6.44 25.26
N ASP A 96 23.01 6.79 25.33
CA ASP A 96 22.30 7.84 24.61
C ASP A 96 23.02 8.54 23.44
N GLN A 97 22.51 8.33 22.21
CA GLN A 97 22.22 9.37 21.22
C GLN A 97 21.86 8.74 19.85
N THR A 98 20.58 8.73 19.48
CA THR A 98 20.17 8.99 18.09
C THR A 98 18.70 9.44 18.06
N GLU A 99 18.49 10.75 18.21
CA GLU A 99 17.33 11.44 17.63
C GLU A 99 17.50 11.53 16.10
N VAL A 100 16.37 11.66 15.39
CA VAL A 100 16.18 11.86 13.94
C VAL A 100 15.81 10.60 13.15
N ALA A 101 14.53 10.22 13.24
CA ALA A 101 13.70 9.74 12.11
C ALA A 101 12.22 9.59 12.56
N GLU A 102 11.61 10.67 13.02
CA GLU A 102 10.19 10.68 13.45
C GLU A 102 9.39 11.58 12.50
N GLN A 103 9.11 11.08 11.28
CA GLN A 103 8.20 11.75 10.34
C GLN A 103 7.72 10.82 9.21
N ALA A 104 7.19 9.65 9.56
CA ALA A 104 6.34 8.82 8.66
C ALA A 104 5.46 7.79 9.40
N ARG A 105 5.23 7.94 10.72
CA ARG A 105 4.40 7.02 11.52
C ARG A 105 3.08 7.66 11.91
N ASP A 106 2.05 7.43 11.11
CA ASP A 106 0.62 7.32 11.49
C ASP A 106 -0.19 7.23 10.17
N VAL A 107 -1.05 6.24 9.90
CA VAL A 107 -2.17 5.78 10.73
C VAL A 107 -2.26 4.24 10.63
N ARG A 108 -1.79 3.52 11.65
CA ARG A 108 -2.26 2.15 11.92
C ARG A 108 -3.54 2.32 12.74
N PRO A 109 -4.65 1.61 12.48
CA PRO A 109 -5.78 1.67 13.39
C PRO A 109 -5.28 1.27 14.77
N GLU A 110 -5.28 2.24 15.67
CA GLU A 110 -4.90 2.09 17.07
C GLU A 110 -5.72 0.90 17.58
N ALA A 111 -5.03 -0.12 18.10
CA ALA A 111 -5.69 -1.25 18.76
C ALA A 111 -6.48 -0.70 19.93
N ALA A 112 -7.74 -0.33 19.67
CA ALA A 112 -8.62 0.28 20.63
C ALA A 112 -8.67 -0.64 21.83
N LYS A 113 -8.27 -0.11 23.01
CA LYS A 113 -8.39 -0.81 24.29
C LYS A 113 -9.83 -1.30 24.40
N ALA A 114 -10.02 -2.60 24.20
CA ALA A 114 -11.32 -3.24 24.21
C ALA A 114 -11.95 -3.08 25.59
N SER A 115 -12.82 -2.06 25.73
CA SER A 115 -13.94 -2.18 26.66
C SER A 115 -14.68 -3.46 26.27
N ALA A 116 -14.95 -4.35 27.23
CA ALA A 116 -15.53 -5.66 27.00
C ALA A 116 -16.68 -5.62 25.99
N GLU A 117 -16.38 -5.83 24.71
CA GLU A 117 -17.36 -5.91 23.64
C GLU A 117 -18.27 -7.07 23.98
N THR A 118 -19.58 -6.85 23.86
CA THR A 118 -20.50 -7.97 23.99
C THR A 118 -20.14 -8.99 22.91
N GLY A 119 -20.17 -10.29 23.23
CA GLY A 119 -19.77 -11.33 22.26
C GLY A 119 -20.48 -11.19 20.90
N LYS A 120 -21.72 -10.66 20.88
CA LYS A 120 -22.47 -10.36 19.66
C LYS A 120 -21.88 -9.23 18.82
N GLU A 121 -21.43 -8.13 19.43
CA GLU A 121 -20.77 -7.04 18.70
C GLU A 121 -19.47 -7.50 18.06
N TYR A 122 -18.71 -8.35 18.77
CA TYR A 122 -17.53 -8.99 18.22
C TYR A 122 -17.85 -9.80 16.95
N PHE A 123 -18.91 -10.62 16.97
CA PHE A 123 -19.34 -11.37 15.77
C PHE A 123 -19.82 -10.48 14.63
N ARG A 124 -20.57 -9.40 14.93
CA ARG A 124 -21.01 -8.43 13.91
C ARG A 124 -19.83 -7.71 13.26
N ARG A 125 -18.85 -7.28 14.05
CA ARG A 125 -17.62 -6.66 13.54
C ARG A 125 -16.87 -7.64 12.66
N ARG A 126 -16.64 -8.86 13.15
CA ARG A 126 -15.94 -9.92 12.42
C ARG A 126 -16.59 -10.25 11.08
N ALA A 127 -17.92 -10.39 11.05
CA ALA A 127 -18.67 -10.66 9.82
C ALA A 127 -18.53 -9.52 8.79
N THR A 128 -18.58 -8.27 9.27
CA THR A 128 -18.38 -7.10 8.43
C THR A 128 -16.96 -7.04 7.88
N ASP A 129 -15.97 -7.33 8.72
CA ASP A 129 -14.56 -7.33 8.34
C ASP A 129 -14.23 -8.45 7.35
N GLU A 130 -14.87 -9.63 7.47
CA GLU A 130 -14.76 -10.72 6.50
C GLU A 130 -15.23 -10.29 5.11
N VAL A 131 -16.45 -9.73 5.03
CA VAL A 131 -17.02 -9.28 3.75
C VAL A 131 -16.16 -8.19 3.11
N LYS A 132 -15.66 -7.23 3.90
CA LYS A 132 -14.72 -6.20 3.43
C LYS A 132 -13.40 -6.78 2.94
N THR A 133 -12.87 -7.77 3.65
CA THR A 133 -11.64 -8.48 3.27
C THR A 133 -11.82 -9.14 1.90
N LEU A 134 -12.90 -9.90 1.71
CA LEU A 134 -13.20 -10.58 0.46
C LEU A 134 -13.41 -9.61 -0.70
N GLN A 135 -14.12 -8.50 -0.46
CA GLN A 135 -14.33 -7.45 -1.46
C GLN A 135 -13.00 -6.84 -1.93
N MET A 136 -12.09 -6.55 -0.99
CA MET A 136 -10.79 -5.99 -1.30
C MET A 136 -9.91 -6.98 -2.07
N VAL A 137 -9.93 -8.26 -1.68
CA VAL A 137 -9.21 -9.32 -2.38
C VAL A 137 -9.77 -9.53 -3.79
N ASP A 138 -11.09 -9.54 -3.97
CA ASP A 138 -11.72 -9.68 -5.30
C ASP A 138 -11.31 -8.53 -6.23
N HIS A 139 -11.30 -7.30 -5.73
CA HIS A 139 -10.85 -6.15 -6.51
C HIS A 139 -9.40 -6.27 -6.94
N ILE A 140 -8.53 -6.72 -6.04
CA ILE A 140 -7.10 -6.92 -6.33
C ILE A 140 -6.90 -8.05 -7.34
N ILE A 141 -7.50 -9.22 -7.12
CA ILE A 141 -7.41 -10.36 -8.04
C ILE A 141 -7.92 -9.96 -9.43
N THR A 142 -9.06 -9.27 -9.50
CA THR A 142 -9.64 -8.77 -10.76
C THR A 142 -8.68 -7.83 -11.50
N ARG A 143 -7.96 -6.96 -10.76
CA ARG A 143 -6.97 -6.07 -11.37
C ARG A 143 -5.72 -6.83 -11.84
N ILE A 144 -5.21 -7.77 -11.06
CA ILE A 144 -4.06 -8.61 -11.46
C ILE A 144 -4.40 -9.40 -12.73
N GLU A 145 -5.59 -10.01 -12.78
CA GLU A 145 -6.06 -10.73 -13.96
C GLU A 145 -6.08 -9.84 -15.20
N LYS A 146 -6.65 -8.64 -15.10
CA LYS A 146 -6.78 -7.70 -16.23
C LYS A 146 -5.44 -7.12 -16.69
N GLU A 147 -4.63 -6.63 -15.75
CA GLU A 147 -3.43 -5.85 -16.04
C GLU A 147 -2.22 -6.75 -16.32
N GLN A 148 -2.04 -7.80 -15.52
CA GLN A 148 -0.83 -8.62 -15.54
C GLN A 148 -1.03 -9.92 -16.31
N ALA A 149 -2.16 -10.61 -16.09
CA ALA A 149 -2.44 -11.90 -16.75
C ALA A 149 -3.17 -11.76 -18.10
N LYS A 150 -3.71 -10.56 -18.40
CA LYS A 150 -4.56 -10.28 -19.59
C LYS A 150 -5.79 -11.19 -19.67
N ILE A 151 -6.28 -11.62 -18.51
CA ILE A 151 -7.48 -12.42 -18.33
C ILE A 151 -8.65 -11.46 -18.07
N ASN A 152 -9.71 -11.56 -18.87
CA ASN A 152 -10.93 -10.77 -18.67
C ASN A 152 -11.89 -11.54 -17.75
N SER A 153 -11.67 -11.45 -16.45
CA SER A 153 -12.59 -11.98 -15.45
C SER A 153 -13.61 -10.94 -15.01
N ALA A 154 -14.84 -11.38 -14.77
CA ALA A 154 -15.86 -10.58 -14.10
C ALA A 154 -15.68 -10.69 -12.58
N PRO A 155 -15.92 -9.60 -11.82
CA PRO A 155 -15.94 -9.67 -10.35
C PRO A 155 -17.05 -10.61 -9.87
N TYR A 156 -16.94 -11.06 -8.62
CA TYR A 156 -17.95 -11.92 -8.02
C TYR A 156 -19.27 -11.16 -7.80
N ASP A 157 -20.40 -11.83 -7.99
CA ASP A 157 -21.72 -11.27 -7.67
C ASP A 157 -21.96 -11.31 -6.15
N ASP A 158 -21.56 -10.23 -5.47
CA ASP A 158 -21.61 -10.10 -4.02
C ASP A 158 -22.99 -9.72 -3.46
N LEU A 159 -24.03 -9.61 -4.31
CA LEU A 159 -25.36 -9.18 -3.91
C LEU A 159 -25.96 -10.06 -2.81
N LYS A 160 -25.82 -11.39 -2.93
CA LYS A 160 -26.33 -12.34 -1.93
C LYS A 160 -25.60 -12.25 -0.60
N VAL A 161 -24.29 -12.03 -0.64
CA VAL A 161 -23.46 -11.85 0.56
C VAL A 161 -23.89 -10.58 1.29
N LYS A 162 -24.03 -9.46 0.56
CA LYS A 162 -24.49 -8.18 1.11
C LYS A 162 -25.90 -8.28 1.70
N GLN A 163 -26.82 -8.95 1.02
CA GLN A 163 -28.17 -9.19 1.54
C GLN A 163 -28.16 -10.03 2.83
N SER A 164 -27.33 -11.06 2.88
CA SER A 164 -27.20 -11.93 4.06
C SER A 164 -26.54 -11.20 5.23
N LEU A 165 -25.50 -10.39 4.96
CA LEU A 165 -24.86 -9.55 5.96
C LEU A 165 -25.84 -8.51 6.52
N HIS A 166 -26.60 -7.84 5.64
CA HIS A 166 -27.59 -6.87 6.07
C HIS A 166 -28.66 -7.49 6.97
N LYS A 167 -29.19 -8.67 6.61
CA LYS A 167 -30.11 -9.44 7.48
C LYS A 167 -29.47 -9.78 8.82
N PHE A 168 -28.22 -10.22 8.82
CA PHE A 168 -27.46 -10.54 10.03
C PHE A 168 -27.28 -9.32 10.95
N LEU A 169 -26.99 -8.14 10.38
CA LEU A 169 -26.83 -6.91 11.14
C LEU A 169 -28.15 -6.36 11.70
N GLN A 170 -29.28 -6.67 11.05
CA GLN A 170 -30.62 -6.28 11.48
C GLN A 170 -31.22 -7.17 12.58
N LEU A 171 -30.58 -8.30 12.91
CA LEU A 171 -31.06 -9.19 13.97
C LEU A 171 -31.12 -8.46 15.31
N ASP A 172 -32.30 -8.39 15.90
CA ASP A 172 -32.51 -7.78 17.21
C ASP A 172 -31.89 -8.64 18.32
N GLU A 173 -31.56 -8.03 19.46
CA GLU A 173 -30.92 -8.75 20.57
C GLU A 173 -31.82 -9.83 21.18
N GLU A 174 -33.13 -9.66 21.03
CA GLU A 174 -34.20 -10.55 21.51
C GLU A 174 -34.64 -11.61 20.49
N ALA A 175 -34.00 -11.67 19.31
CA ALA A 175 -34.36 -12.61 18.26
C ALA A 175 -34.26 -14.08 18.71
N ASN A 176 -35.14 -14.93 18.17
CA ASN A 176 -35.14 -16.36 18.49
C ASN A 176 -33.80 -16.99 18.08
N SER A 177 -33.18 -17.76 19.00
CA SER A 177 -31.91 -18.45 18.78
C SER A 177 -31.84 -19.26 17.47
N ALA A 178 -32.96 -19.81 17.00
CA ALA A 178 -33.02 -20.57 15.75
C ALA A 178 -32.92 -19.68 14.50
N GLU A 179 -33.54 -18.50 14.52
CA GLU A 179 -33.51 -17.54 13.40
C GLU A 179 -32.12 -16.89 13.27
N VAL A 180 -31.49 -16.58 14.41
CA VAL A 180 -30.11 -16.10 14.46
C VAL A 180 -29.16 -17.13 13.83
N ALA A 181 -29.29 -18.40 14.22
CA ALA A 181 -28.45 -19.47 13.69
C ALA A 181 -28.66 -19.70 12.17
N GLU A 182 -29.89 -19.58 11.67
CA GLU A 182 -30.19 -19.71 10.25
C GLU A 182 -29.54 -18.59 9.42
N ILE A 183 -29.66 -17.34 9.87
CA ILE A 183 -29.08 -16.18 9.17
C ILE A 183 -27.55 -16.21 9.24
N GLU A 184 -26.98 -16.58 10.39
CA GLU A 184 -25.53 -16.77 10.54
C GLU A 184 -25.01 -17.86 9.60
N PHE A 185 -25.68 -19.01 9.54
CA PHE A 185 -25.33 -20.09 8.62
C PHE A 185 -25.39 -19.66 7.15
N LEU A 186 -26.43 -18.92 6.75
CA LEU A 186 -26.54 -18.38 5.40
C LEU A 186 -25.41 -17.41 5.06
N LEU A 187 -25.06 -16.50 5.99
CA LEU A 187 -23.95 -15.58 5.79
C LEU A 187 -22.63 -16.34 5.63
N LEU A 188 -22.34 -17.30 6.51
CA LEU A 188 -21.14 -18.14 6.44
C LEU A 188 -21.06 -18.90 5.11
N GLN A 189 -22.18 -19.47 4.66
CA GLN A 189 -22.26 -20.18 3.38
C GLN A 189 -21.94 -19.25 2.20
N GLU A 190 -22.52 -18.04 2.16
CA GLU A 190 -22.29 -17.10 1.07
C GLU A 190 -20.86 -16.52 1.09
N THR A 191 -20.27 -16.26 2.26
CA THR A 191 -18.85 -15.87 2.35
C THR A 191 -17.92 -16.99 1.93
N GLU A 192 -18.22 -18.24 2.28
CA GLU A 192 -17.42 -19.41 1.87
C GLU A 192 -17.49 -19.64 0.36
N ASN A 193 -18.68 -19.44 -0.25
CA ASN A 193 -18.84 -19.51 -1.70
C ASN A 193 -17.98 -18.45 -2.42
N TRP A 194 -17.97 -17.22 -1.89
CA TRP A 194 -17.13 -16.14 -2.43
C TRP A 194 -15.64 -16.47 -2.27
N TYR A 195 -15.23 -16.89 -1.09
CA TYR A 195 -13.86 -17.32 -0.81
C TYR A 195 -13.39 -18.44 -1.74
N SER A 196 -14.22 -19.46 -1.93
CA SER A 196 -13.98 -20.57 -2.85
C SER A 196 -13.84 -20.11 -4.31
N ALA A 197 -14.69 -19.18 -4.75
CA ALA A 197 -14.62 -18.62 -6.10
C ALA A 197 -13.31 -17.83 -6.33
N LEU A 198 -12.88 -17.04 -5.33
CA LEU A 198 -11.60 -16.32 -5.37
C LEU A 198 -10.41 -17.29 -5.37
N THR A 199 -10.46 -18.34 -4.57
CA THR A 199 -9.40 -19.38 -4.54
C THR A 199 -9.26 -20.08 -5.89
N ILE A 200 -10.36 -20.31 -6.61
CA ILE A 200 -10.31 -20.90 -7.96
C ILE A 200 -9.63 -19.94 -8.94
N ARG A 201 -9.99 -18.65 -8.92
CA ARG A 201 -9.38 -17.63 -9.78
C ARG A 201 -7.89 -17.44 -9.48
N ASP A 202 -7.52 -17.41 -8.20
CA ASP A 202 -6.14 -17.24 -7.78
C ASP A 202 -5.20 -18.35 -8.30
N LYS A 203 -5.70 -19.57 -8.52
CA LYS A 203 -4.89 -20.68 -9.09
C LYS A 203 -4.33 -20.38 -10.47
N GLU A 204 -4.95 -19.48 -11.23
CA GLU A 204 -4.47 -19.06 -12.56
C GLU A 204 -3.39 -17.98 -12.47
N LEU A 205 -3.21 -17.36 -11.30
CA LEU A 205 -2.26 -16.28 -11.07
C LEU A 205 -0.93 -16.81 -10.53
N THR A 206 0.18 -16.33 -11.09
CA THR A 206 1.52 -16.65 -10.57
C THR A 206 1.94 -15.67 -9.46
N VAL A 207 3.00 -16.02 -8.73
CA VAL A 207 3.65 -15.11 -7.75
C VAL A 207 4.18 -13.86 -8.46
N GLU A 208 4.66 -14.00 -9.68
CA GLU A 208 5.17 -12.90 -10.51
C GLU A 208 4.05 -11.91 -10.87
N ASN A 209 2.86 -12.39 -11.24
CA ASN A 209 1.72 -11.51 -11.52
C ASN A 209 1.35 -10.66 -10.29
N LEU A 210 1.28 -11.31 -9.11
CA LEU A 210 0.95 -10.63 -7.86
C LEU A 210 2.03 -9.60 -7.49
N ARG A 211 3.30 -9.97 -7.62
CA ARG A 211 4.45 -9.09 -7.35
C ARG A 211 4.47 -7.87 -8.25
N SER A 212 4.41 -8.09 -9.56
CA SER A 212 4.36 -7.02 -10.56
C SER A 212 3.24 -6.03 -10.23
N TYR A 213 2.04 -6.54 -9.97
CA TYR A 213 0.93 -5.67 -9.57
C TYR A 213 1.20 -4.90 -8.27
N CYS A 214 1.77 -5.55 -7.25
CA CYS A 214 2.10 -4.88 -5.99
C CYS A 214 3.11 -3.74 -6.21
N ASP A 215 4.03 -3.87 -7.17
CA ASP A 215 5.09 -2.89 -7.42
C ASP A 215 4.65 -1.77 -8.38
N THR A 216 3.74 -2.07 -9.33
CA THR A 216 3.23 -1.10 -10.31
C THR A 216 1.90 -0.44 -9.91
N ALA A 217 1.26 -0.86 -8.83
CA ALA A 217 -0.04 -0.32 -8.42
C ALA A 217 0.05 1.19 -8.14
N VAL A 218 -0.86 1.95 -8.76
CA VAL A 218 -1.02 3.39 -8.51
C VAL A 218 -2.48 3.67 -8.11
N PRO A 219 -2.75 4.13 -6.87
CA PRO A 219 -1.79 4.30 -5.77
C PRO A 219 -1.23 2.95 -5.28
N ALA A 220 -0.13 3.01 -4.53
CA ALA A 220 0.46 1.83 -3.89
C ALA A 220 -0.58 1.14 -2.98
N LEU A 221 -0.48 -0.18 -2.86
CA LEU A 221 -1.39 -0.96 -2.02
C LEU A 221 -1.27 -0.51 -0.56
N SER A 222 -2.41 -0.22 0.07
CA SER A 222 -2.48 0.14 1.48
C SER A 222 -2.15 -1.06 2.38
N SER A 223 -1.75 -0.79 3.62
CA SER A 223 -1.51 -1.87 4.61
C SER A 223 -2.75 -2.72 4.84
N GLN A 224 -3.95 -2.15 4.73
CA GLN A 224 -5.21 -2.90 4.82
C GLN A 224 -5.37 -3.87 3.65
N ALA A 225 -5.05 -3.45 2.43
CA ALA A 225 -5.07 -4.32 1.25
C ALA A 225 -4.09 -5.50 1.38
N LEU A 226 -2.86 -5.22 1.85
CA LEU A 226 -1.86 -6.26 2.11
C LEU A 226 -2.31 -7.20 3.24
N LEU A 227 -2.91 -6.68 4.30
CA LEU A 227 -3.45 -7.48 5.40
C LEU A 227 -4.57 -8.41 4.92
N ALA A 228 -5.48 -7.93 4.08
CA ALA A 228 -6.55 -8.74 3.52
C ALA A 228 -6.02 -9.86 2.63
N LEU A 229 -5.03 -9.58 1.78
CA LEU A 229 -4.35 -10.60 0.98
C LEU A 229 -3.62 -11.62 1.85
N ALA A 230 -2.91 -11.17 2.90
CA ALA A 230 -2.22 -12.07 3.83
C ALA A 230 -3.20 -13.01 4.53
N ARG A 231 -4.33 -12.46 5.01
CA ARG A 231 -5.42 -13.24 5.60
C ARG A 231 -6.00 -14.24 4.61
N PHE A 232 -6.25 -13.81 3.37
CA PHE A 232 -6.78 -14.66 2.31
C PHE A 232 -5.86 -15.85 2.02
N PHE A 233 -4.57 -15.62 1.79
CA PHE A 233 -3.62 -16.70 1.49
C PHE A 233 -3.34 -17.61 2.68
N ARG A 234 -3.35 -17.09 3.91
CA ARG A 234 -3.22 -17.94 5.10
C ARG A 234 -4.37 -18.94 5.21
N ASN A 235 -5.59 -18.49 4.94
CA ASN A 235 -6.78 -19.33 5.07
C ASN A 235 -7.00 -20.24 3.85
N ALA A 236 -6.17 -20.12 2.81
CA ALA A 236 -6.33 -20.87 1.59
C ALA A 236 -5.81 -22.30 1.76
N PRO A 237 -6.38 -23.29 1.04
CA PRO A 237 -5.82 -24.63 1.03
C PRO A 237 -4.33 -24.60 0.70
N PHE A 238 -3.53 -25.29 1.52
CA PHE A 238 -2.09 -25.29 1.37
C PHE A 238 -1.68 -25.71 -0.05
N SER A 239 -0.79 -24.91 -0.63
CA SER A 239 0.00 -25.26 -1.82
C SER A 239 1.25 -24.39 -1.82
N GLU A 240 2.31 -24.83 -2.50
CA GLU A 240 3.53 -24.03 -2.59
C GLU A 240 3.31 -22.67 -3.23
N LEU A 241 2.38 -22.59 -4.18
CA LEU A 241 2.01 -21.33 -4.81
C LEU A 241 1.34 -20.37 -3.81
N VAL A 242 0.43 -20.87 -2.97
CA VAL A 242 -0.23 -20.10 -1.90
C VAL A 242 0.80 -19.64 -0.87
N ARG A 243 1.68 -20.54 -0.41
CA ARG A 243 2.76 -20.21 0.53
C ARG A 243 3.69 -19.12 -0.05
N ALA A 244 4.05 -19.21 -1.32
CA ALA A 244 4.88 -18.21 -2.00
C ALA A 244 4.22 -16.83 -2.09
N LYS A 245 2.93 -16.79 -2.42
CA LYS A 245 2.14 -15.55 -2.45
C LYS A 245 1.98 -14.96 -1.05
N PHE A 246 1.72 -15.79 -0.05
CA PHE A 246 1.67 -15.37 1.34
C PHE A 246 3.00 -14.76 1.80
N ASP A 247 4.12 -15.45 1.59
CA ASP A 247 5.48 -15.01 1.93
C ASP A 247 5.81 -13.64 1.31
N LEU A 248 5.46 -13.45 0.03
CA LEU A 248 5.60 -12.17 -0.66
C LEU A 248 4.79 -11.05 0.02
N ILE A 249 3.50 -11.29 0.25
CA ILE A 249 2.58 -10.26 0.77
C ILE A 249 2.91 -9.92 2.22
N ILE A 250 3.16 -10.92 3.07
CA ILE A 250 3.47 -10.69 4.48
C ILE A 250 4.82 -9.99 4.64
N THR A 251 5.82 -10.32 3.81
CA THR A 251 7.09 -9.57 3.76
C THR A 251 6.84 -8.13 3.35
N LYS A 252 6.00 -7.87 2.34
CA LYS A 252 5.68 -6.51 1.91
C LYS A 252 4.90 -5.71 2.96
N LEU A 253 4.03 -6.36 3.75
CA LEU A 253 3.29 -5.73 4.84
C LEU A 253 4.22 -5.21 5.94
N TYR A 254 5.28 -5.96 6.26
CA TYR A 254 6.22 -5.66 7.34
C TYR A 254 7.54 -5.04 6.86
N THR A 255 7.59 -4.54 5.62
CA THR A 255 8.77 -3.84 5.10
C THR A 255 8.40 -2.47 4.56
N ALA A 256 9.30 -1.52 4.77
CA ALA A 256 9.24 -0.18 4.19
C ALA A 256 10.36 -0.01 3.16
N ASP A 257 10.14 0.90 2.20
CA ASP A 257 11.18 1.33 1.26
C ASP A 257 12.22 2.17 2.03
N ALA A 258 13.47 1.71 2.05
CA ALA A 258 14.58 2.39 2.70
C ALA A 258 15.31 3.35 1.75
N GLY A 259 14.87 3.45 0.50
CA GLY A 259 15.60 4.13 -0.58
C GLY A 259 16.52 3.18 -1.35
N ASP A 260 16.92 3.59 -2.56
CA ASP A 260 17.85 2.85 -3.44
C ASP A 260 17.43 1.39 -3.69
N GLY A 261 16.12 1.12 -3.70
CA GLY A 261 15.56 -0.23 -3.90
C GLY A 261 15.72 -1.18 -2.70
N ARG A 262 16.34 -0.74 -1.60
CA ARG A 262 16.52 -1.52 -0.37
C ARG A 262 15.27 -1.46 0.50
N ARG A 263 15.13 -2.46 1.37
CA ARG A 263 13.99 -2.57 2.30
C ARG A 263 14.46 -2.62 3.73
N GLU A 264 13.65 -2.07 4.63
CA GLU A 264 13.86 -2.18 6.06
C GLU A 264 12.63 -2.82 6.71
N ALA A 265 12.86 -3.73 7.67
CA ALA A 265 11.79 -4.31 8.46
C ALA A 265 11.18 -3.24 9.37
N THR A 266 9.86 -3.16 9.41
CA THR A 266 9.16 -2.13 10.21
C THR A 266 9.20 -2.40 11.72
N LEU A 267 9.49 -3.65 12.10
CA LEU A 267 9.55 -4.15 13.46
C LEU A 267 10.75 -5.08 13.65
N PRO A 268 11.34 -5.15 14.86
CA PRO A 268 12.30 -6.20 15.21
C PRO A 268 11.60 -7.57 15.25
N VAL A 269 12.38 -8.65 15.12
CA VAL A 269 11.86 -10.02 14.96
C VAL A 269 10.94 -10.42 16.11
N GLU A 270 11.30 -10.10 17.34
CA GLU A 270 10.54 -10.48 18.53
C GLU A 270 9.17 -9.80 18.56
N SER A 271 9.13 -8.51 18.17
CA SER A 271 7.88 -7.76 18.03
C SER A 271 7.06 -8.25 16.83
N LEU A 272 7.71 -8.67 15.76
CA LEU A 272 7.06 -9.20 14.56
C LEU A 272 6.31 -10.50 14.86
N VAL A 273 6.91 -11.41 15.67
CA VAL A 273 6.25 -12.63 16.12
C VAL A 273 4.97 -12.32 16.90
N LEU A 274 5.04 -11.40 17.87
CA LEU A 274 3.88 -11.01 18.67
C LEU A 274 2.78 -10.39 17.82
N ASP A 275 3.15 -9.51 16.88
CA ASP A 275 2.21 -8.86 15.98
C ASP A 275 1.49 -9.87 15.08
N ILE A 276 2.23 -10.82 14.50
CA ILE A 276 1.67 -11.90 13.68
C ILE A 276 0.75 -12.80 14.51
N GLN A 277 1.13 -13.12 15.75
CA GLN A 277 0.28 -13.89 16.66
C GLN A 277 -1.04 -13.18 16.95
N ASP A 278 -1.01 -11.87 17.16
CA ASP A 278 -2.22 -11.08 17.41
C ASP A 278 -3.11 -11.01 16.17
N LEU A 279 -2.52 -10.83 14.97
CA LEU A 279 -3.27 -10.94 13.71
C LEU A 279 -3.98 -12.28 13.57
N TYR A 280 -3.29 -13.39 13.89
CA TYR A 280 -3.86 -14.73 13.73
C TYR A 280 -5.01 -15.01 14.70
N LYS A 281 -4.95 -14.44 15.92
CA LYS A 281 -6.06 -14.52 16.89
C LYS A 281 -7.31 -13.84 16.31
N ASP A 282 -7.14 -12.66 15.73
CA ASP A 282 -8.26 -11.90 15.15
C ASP A 282 -8.88 -12.60 13.93
N TRP A 283 -8.05 -13.30 13.15
CA TRP A 283 -8.54 -14.07 12.00
C TRP A 283 -9.33 -15.32 12.41
N ALA A 284 -9.36 -15.68 13.71
CA ALA A 284 -9.82 -16.96 14.29
C ALA A 284 -9.57 -18.17 13.40
N SER A 285 -8.35 -18.24 12.86
CA SER A 285 -7.88 -19.44 12.20
C SER A 285 -7.71 -20.54 13.25
N VAL A 286 -8.27 -21.73 13.01
CA VAL A 286 -7.79 -22.94 13.68
C VAL A 286 -6.27 -23.00 13.45
N PRO A 287 -5.45 -23.27 14.47
CA PRO A 287 -4.03 -23.46 14.26
C PRO A 287 -3.82 -24.48 13.13
N LEU A 288 -3.15 -24.08 12.06
CA LEU A 288 -2.80 -24.97 10.94
C LEU A 288 -1.69 -25.96 11.33
N TYR A 289 -1.17 -25.84 12.55
CA TYR A 289 -0.09 -26.62 13.11
C TYR A 289 -0.46 -27.08 14.53
N SER A 290 0.08 -28.22 14.97
CA SER A 290 -0.06 -28.72 16.33
C SER A 290 0.59 -27.75 17.32
N THR A 291 -0.22 -27.04 18.13
CA THR A 291 0.30 -26.24 19.25
C THR A 291 0.78 -27.08 20.43
N ASP A 292 0.50 -28.40 20.39
CA ASP A 292 0.75 -29.35 21.48
C ASP A 292 2.13 -30.03 21.38
N GLU A 293 2.80 -29.97 20.22
CA GLU A 293 4.16 -30.49 20.06
C GLU A 293 5.16 -29.41 20.46
N GLU A 294 6.06 -29.76 21.38
CA GLU A 294 7.11 -28.87 21.89
C GLU A 294 7.79 -28.17 20.71
N ASN A 295 7.77 -26.84 20.76
CA ASN A 295 8.15 -25.84 19.75
C ASN A 295 9.61 -25.92 19.24
N GLN A 296 10.32 -27.03 19.47
CA GLN A 296 11.70 -27.25 19.05
C GLN A 296 11.81 -27.31 17.53
N GLU A 297 10.94 -28.04 16.84
CA GLU A 297 10.98 -28.11 15.37
C GLU A 297 10.71 -26.74 14.72
N LEU A 298 9.75 -25.97 15.25
CA LEU A 298 9.47 -24.61 14.79
C LEU A 298 10.63 -23.66 15.10
N ALA A 299 11.26 -23.79 16.27
CA ALA A 299 12.46 -23.03 16.62
C ALA A 299 13.64 -23.38 15.71
N PHE A 300 13.89 -24.66 15.42
CA PHE A 300 14.94 -25.09 14.49
C PHE A 300 14.64 -24.62 13.06
N GLY A 301 13.38 -24.67 12.62
CA GLY A 301 12.96 -24.13 11.33
C GLY A 301 13.20 -22.62 11.23
N ALA A 302 12.87 -21.86 12.28
CA ALA A 302 13.17 -20.43 12.35
C ALA A 302 14.68 -20.15 12.39
N MET A 303 15.45 -20.95 13.13
CA MET A 303 16.91 -20.82 13.20
C MET A 303 17.59 -21.12 11.86
N GLY A 304 17.07 -22.04 11.04
CA GLY A 304 17.65 -22.38 9.74
C GLY A 304 17.68 -21.19 8.76
N PHE A 305 16.81 -20.20 8.91
CA PHE A 305 16.91 -18.94 8.14
C PHE A 305 18.17 -18.14 8.47
N ASN A 306 18.69 -18.23 9.71
CA ASN A 306 19.93 -17.54 10.08
C ASN A 306 21.13 -18.10 9.32
N ASP A 307 21.14 -19.40 8.99
CA ASP A 307 22.21 -19.99 8.19
C ASP A 307 22.28 -19.38 6.79
N PHE A 308 21.11 -19.14 6.16
CA PHE A 308 21.02 -18.46 4.86
C PHE A 308 21.43 -16.98 4.95
N ILE A 309 21.04 -16.29 6.03
CA ILE A 309 21.45 -14.90 6.29
C ILE A 309 22.98 -14.82 6.46
N ASP A 310 23.57 -15.73 7.22
CA ASP A 310 25.01 -15.76 7.44
C ASP A 310 25.77 -16.11 6.16
N GLU A 311 25.23 -17.03 5.35
CA GLU A 311 25.80 -17.38 4.06
C GLU A 311 25.80 -16.17 3.10
N VAL A 312 24.67 -15.47 2.95
CA VAL A 312 24.58 -14.33 2.02
C VAL A 312 25.47 -13.16 2.47
N ARG A 313 25.60 -12.93 3.79
CA ARG A 313 26.50 -11.91 4.35
C ARG A 313 27.97 -12.21 4.06
N LYS A 314 28.36 -13.49 4.06
CA LYS A 314 29.73 -13.93 3.76
C LYS A 314 30.04 -13.95 2.26
N ALA A 315 29.03 -13.93 1.39
CA ALA A 315 29.24 -13.92 -0.05
C ALA A 315 29.96 -12.63 -0.48
N HIS A 316 30.98 -12.79 -1.32
CA HIS A 316 31.80 -11.68 -1.84
C HIS A 316 31.36 -11.20 -3.22
N SER A 317 30.63 -12.04 -3.95
CA SER A 317 30.20 -11.83 -5.32
C SER A 317 28.81 -12.47 -5.52
N PHE A 318 28.02 -11.93 -6.44
CA PHE A 318 26.77 -12.54 -6.88
C PHE A 318 27.02 -13.92 -7.50
N ASP A 319 28.11 -14.07 -8.27
CA ASP A 319 28.52 -15.37 -8.83
C ASP A 319 28.76 -16.44 -7.74
N ASP A 320 29.21 -16.06 -6.53
CA ASP A 320 29.37 -16.99 -5.40
C ASP A 320 28.02 -17.58 -4.98
N LEU A 321 26.97 -16.74 -4.91
CA LEU A 321 25.61 -17.18 -4.58
C LEU A 321 25.02 -18.08 -5.67
N VAL A 322 25.25 -17.74 -6.94
CA VAL A 322 24.77 -18.53 -8.09
C VAL A 322 25.46 -19.89 -8.14
N SER A 323 26.78 -19.93 -7.99
CA SER A 323 27.56 -21.18 -8.02
C SER A 323 27.20 -22.15 -6.89
N LYS A 324 26.66 -21.64 -5.78
CA LYS A 324 26.19 -22.42 -4.62
C LYS A 324 24.69 -22.75 -4.66
N ASP A 325 24.01 -22.45 -5.76
CA ASP A 325 22.56 -22.64 -5.91
C ASP A 325 21.75 -22.04 -4.73
N PHE A 326 22.18 -20.89 -4.22
CA PHE A 326 21.68 -20.32 -2.95
C PHE A 326 20.15 -20.17 -2.94
N PHE A 327 19.58 -19.56 -3.97
CA PHE A 327 18.13 -19.30 -4.05
C PHE A 327 17.31 -20.57 -4.16
N ARG A 328 17.82 -21.57 -4.88
CA ARG A 328 17.16 -22.87 -4.97
C ARG A 328 17.12 -23.55 -3.61
N ARG A 329 18.22 -23.56 -2.87
CA ARG A 329 18.27 -24.13 -1.51
C ARG A 329 17.37 -23.38 -0.53
N LEU A 330 17.32 -22.05 -0.61
CA LEU A 330 16.43 -21.25 0.23
C LEU A 330 14.95 -21.56 -0.07
N ASN A 331 14.59 -21.70 -1.34
CA ASN A 331 13.23 -22.09 -1.73
C ASN A 331 12.91 -23.52 -1.29
N GLU A 332 13.79 -24.49 -1.54
CA GLU A 332 13.62 -25.88 -1.07
C GLU A 332 13.49 -25.94 0.46
N PHE A 333 14.19 -25.07 1.20
CA PHE A 333 14.05 -24.97 2.65
C PHE A 333 12.66 -24.47 3.06
N LYS A 334 12.13 -23.43 2.39
CA LYS A 334 10.77 -22.92 2.62
C LYS A 334 9.70 -23.94 2.26
N GLU A 335 9.87 -24.67 1.16
CA GLU A 335 8.96 -25.74 0.72
C GLU A 335 8.93 -26.89 1.74
N LYS A 336 10.09 -27.29 2.28
CA LYS A 336 10.19 -28.32 3.32
C LYS A 336 9.47 -27.97 4.61
N ALA A 337 9.30 -26.68 4.92
CA ALA A 337 8.53 -26.25 6.08
C ALA A 337 7.03 -26.52 5.94
N ASN A 338 6.51 -26.71 4.71
CA ASN A 338 5.11 -27.07 4.44
C ASN A 338 4.12 -26.16 5.21
N GLU A 339 3.03 -26.69 5.77
CA GLU A 339 2.04 -25.95 6.56
C GLU A 339 2.64 -25.27 7.80
N SER A 340 3.74 -25.80 8.35
CA SER A 340 4.48 -25.17 9.46
C SER A 340 5.07 -23.81 9.08
N PHE A 341 5.24 -23.51 7.78
CA PHE A 341 5.65 -22.18 7.32
C PHE A 341 4.74 -21.07 7.86
N PHE A 342 3.46 -21.37 8.08
CA PHE A 342 2.48 -20.41 8.61
C PHE A 342 2.55 -20.21 10.13
N ALA A 343 3.52 -20.84 10.82
CA ALA A 343 3.80 -20.57 12.22
C ALA A 343 4.41 -19.16 12.38
N PRO A 344 3.96 -18.35 13.36
CA PRO A 344 4.45 -16.98 13.54
C PRO A 344 5.98 -16.85 13.61
N ASP A 345 6.65 -17.77 14.30
CA ASP A 345 8.11 -17.77 14.45
C ASP A 345 8.82 -17.98 13.10
N ILE A 346 8.31 -18.89 12.28
CA ILE A 346 8.85 -19.19 10.95
C ILE A 346 8.59 -18.03 10.00
N VAL A 347 7.38 -17.45 10.00
CA VAL A 347 7.05 -16.29 9.16
C VAL A 347 7.94 -15.09 9.50
N ALA A 348 8.13 -14.78 10.80
CA ALA A 348 8.98 -13.68 11.21
C ALA A 348 10.45 -13.89 10.79
N ALA A 349 10.97 -15.10 10.93
CA ALA A 349 12.31 -15.46 10.47
C ALA A 349 12.44 -15.37 8.94
N ALA A 350 11.42 -15.82 8.19
CA ALA A 350 11.38 -15.73 6.73
C ALA A 350 11.35 -14.28 6.24
N ILE A 351 10.55 -13.40 6.87
CA ILE A 351 10.50 -11.97 6.55
C ILE A 351 11.89 -11.35 6.71
N ARG A 352 12.55 -11.58 7.85
CA ARG A 352 13.92 -11.10 8.08
C ARG A 352 14.88 -11.63 7.02
N CYS A 353 14.85 -12.93 6.74
CA CYS A 353 15.71 -13.54 5.74
C CYS A 353 15.49 -12.91 4.36
N ASN A 354 14.24 -12.68 3.95
CA ASN A 354 13.92 -12.06 2.66
C ASN A 354 14.51 -10.65 2.55
N VAL A 355 14.42 -9.85 3.62
CA VAL A 355 14.96 -8.49 3.66
C VAL A 355 16.48 -8.51 3.56
N GLU A 356 17.14 -9.30 4.39
CA GLU A 356 18.62 -9.37 4.44
C GLU A 356 19.20 -9.92 3.14
N VAL A 357 18.61 -11.00 2.60
CA VAL A 357 18.99 -11.58 1.32
C VAL A 357 18.76 -10.60 0.20
N GLY A 358 17.59 -9.95 0.14
CA GLY A 358 17.25 -8.97 -0.90
C GLY A 358 18.20 -7.76 -0.89
N ASN A 359 18.49 -7.19 0.28
CA ASN A 359 19.41 -6.06 0.40
C ASN A 359 20.84 -6.45 0.03
N ARG A 360 21.33 -7.60 0.53
CA ARG A 360 22.68 -8.06 0.24
C ARG A 360 22.85 -8.40 -1.23
N TYR A 361 21.80 -8.93 -1.86
CA TYR A 361 21.77 -9.19 -3.28
C TYR A 361 21.99 -7.92 -4.11
N LEU A 362 21.25 -6.85 -3.79
CA LEU A 362 21.40 -5.56 -4.46
C LEU A 362 22.82 -5.01 -4.30
N GLU A 363 23.38 -5.10 -3.10
CA GLU A 363 24.78 -4.68 -2.84
C GLU A 363 25.79 -5.44 -3.71
N LEU A 364 25.64 -6.75 -3.85
CA LEU A 364 26.57 -7.56 -4.65
C LEU A 364 26.49 -7.19 -6.14
N ILE A 365 25.30 -6.94 -6.66
CA ILE A 365 25.13 -6.44 -8.04
C ILE A 365 25.73 -5.05 -8.21
N GLU A 366 25.47 -4.13 -7.30
CA GLU A 366 26.04 -2.78 -7.35
C GLU A 366 27.57 -2.81 -7.39
N ASN A 367 28.17 -3.66 -6.54
CA ASN A 367 29.63 -3.83 -6.45
C ASN A 367 30.25 -4.43 -7.72
N GLU A 368 29.60 -5.41 -8.35
CA GLU A 368 30.14 -6.08 -9.54
C GLU A 368 29.98 -5.27 -10.82
N TYR A 369 28.85 -4.59 -10.98
CA TYR A 369 28.46 -4.00 -12.25
C TYR A 369 28.61 -2.48 -12.29
N GLY A 370 29.07 -1.86 -11.20
CA GLY A 370 29.46 -0.45 -11.16
C GLY A 370 28.38 0.53 -11.62
N GLY A 371 27.10 0.14 -11.49
CA GLY A 371 25.94 0.92 -11.92
C GLY A 371 25.61 0.92 -13.42
N GLU A 372 26.44 0.35 -14.32
CA GLU A 372 26.35 0.64 -15.77
C GLU A 372 25.82 -0.48 -16.70
N ARG A 373 25.45 -1.69 -16.24
CA ARG A 373 24.89 -2.73 -17.15
C ARG A 373 23.68 -3.54 -16.67
N PRO A 374 22.51 -2.90 -16.45
CA PRO A 374 21.27 -3.62 -16.12
C PRO A 374 20.74 -4.54 -17.23
N ALA A 375 20.91 -4.16 -18.50
CA ALA A 375 20.30 -4.88 -19.63
C ALA A 375 20.94 -6.25 -19.91
N GLU A 376 22.27 -6.38 -19.73
CA GLU A 376 22.98 -7.65 -19.91
C GLU A 376 22.70 -8.63 -18.74
N LEU A 377 22.52 -8.12 -17.52
CA LEU A 377 22.11 -8.90 -16.34
C LEU A 377 20.69 -9.47 -16.49
N ASN A 378 19.75 -8.67 -16.99
CA ASN A 378 18.38 -9.11 -17.26
C ASN A 378 18.35 -10.18 -18.38
N ASP A 379 19.18 -10.07 -19.41
CA ASP A 379 19.26 -11.08 -20.47
C ASP A 379 19.97 -12.38 -20.03
N GLN A 380 20.95 -12.30 -19.12
CA GLN A 380 21.75 -13.45 -18.68
C GLN A 380 21.17 -14.17 -17.45
N TYR A 381 20.53 -13.43 -16.55
CA TYR A 381 20.03 -13.91 -15.26
C TYR A 381 18.57 -13.58 -14.99
N GLY A 382 17.84 -12.98 -15.94
CA GLY A 382 16.41 -12.65 -15.85
C GLY A 382 15.49 -13.82 -15.49
N PHE A 383 15.97 -15.06 -15.65
CA PHE A 383 15.26 -16.27 -15.25
C PHE A 383 15.50 -16.68 -13.78
N LEU A 384 16.57 -16.18 -13.15
CA LEU A 384 16.91 -16.36 -11.72
C LEU A 384 16.53 -15.13 -10.89
N THR A 385 16.53 -13.94 -11.49
CA THR A 385 16.10 -12.71 -10.83
C THR A 385 14.59 -12.57 -10.86
N ASP A 386 14.02 -12.80 -9.69
CA ASP A 386 12.69 -12.39 -9.27
C ASP A 386 12.39 -10.95 -9.75
N SER A 387 11.25 -10.71 -10.42
CA SER A 387 10.94 -9.44 -11.13
C SER A 387 11.02 -8.17 -10.26
N ALA A 388 10.95 -8.30 -8.93
CA ALA A 388 11.16 -7.21 -7.97
C ALA A 388 12.60 -6.67 -7.96
N ILE A 389 13.57 -7.51 -8.32
CA ILE A 389 14.97 -7.13 -8.45
C ILE A 389 15.14 -6.34 -9.74
N THR A 390 14.51 -6.74 -10.83
CA THR A 390 14.50 -5.97 -12.08
C THR A 390 13.90 -4.57 -11.87
N GLU A 391 12.88 -4.44 -11.01
CA GLU A 391 12.28 -3.15 -10.67
C GLU A 391 13.10 -2.35 -9.63
N ALA A 392 13.75 -3.00 -8.66
CA ALA A 392 14.71 -2.35 -7.76
C ALA A 392 15.94 -1.85 -8.52
N ILE A 393 16.48 -2.66 -9.44
CA ILE A 393 17.51 -2.29 -10.41
C ILE A 393 17.00 -1.16 -11.31
N ARG A 394 15.74 -1.19 -11.76
CA ARG A 394 15.14 -0.10 -12.55
C ARG A 394 15.05 1.20 -11.75
N LYS A 395 14.66 1.16 -10.48
CA LYS A 395 14.60 2.34 -9.60
C LYS A 395 15.97 2.89 -9.25
N VAL A 396 16.95 2.03 -8.94
CA VAL A 396 18.35 2.43 -8.74
C VAL A 396 18.92 3.05 -10.02
N PHE A 397 18.52 2.52 -11.18
CA PHE A 397 18.87 3.06 -12.50
C PHE A 397 18.21 4.42 -12.78
N GLU A 398 16.91 4.58 -12.51
CA GLU A 398 16.19 5.86 -12.62
C GLU A 398 16.85 6.91 -11.72
N ALA A 399 17.18 6.55 -10.48
CA ALA A 399 17.88 7.41 -9.54
C ALA A 399 19.29 7.80 -10.04
N HIS A 400 20.09 6.84 -10.53
CA HIS A 400 21.42 7.11 -11.10
C HIS A 400 21.34 7.95 -12.38
N GLN A 401 20.35 7.74 -13.23
CA GLN A 401 20.16 8.50 -14.46
C GLN A 401 19.76 9.95 -14.15
N GLU A 402 18.92 10.19 -13.14
CA GLU A 402 18.61 11.54 -12.64
C GLU A 402 19.87 12.21 -12.06
N ASP A 403 20.70 11.46 -11.34
CA ASP A 403 21.94 11.96 -10.73
C ASP A 403 23.04 12.25 -11.77
N GLU A 404 23.14 11.44 -12.82
CA GLU A 404 24.00 11.66 -13.98
C GLU A 404 23.52 12.84 -14.83
N ILE A 405 22.21 12.99 -15.04
CA ILE A 405 21.63 14.15 -15.71
C ILE A 405 21.90 15.41 -14.89
N ALA A 406 21.75 15.37 -13.57
CA ALA A 406 22.07 16.50 -12.69
C ALA A 406 23.58 16.85 -12.73
N LYS A 407 24.47 15.85 -12.74
CA LYS A 407 25.93 16.04 -12.88
C LYS A 407 26.31 16.56 -14.26
N ALA A 408 25.68 16.08 -15.33
CA ALA A 408 25.89 16.54 -16.70
C ALA A 408 25.37 17.98 -16.89
N GLU A 409 24.22 18.33 -16.30
CA GLU A 409 23.70 19.70 -16.29
C GLU A 409 24.62 20.65 -15.51
N ALA A 410 25.16 20.21 -14.37
CA ALA A 410 26.16 20.97 -13.61
C ALA A 410 27.48 21.14 -14.39
N GLN A 411 27.93 20.10 -15.10
CA GLN A 411 29.12 20.18 -15.96
C GLN A 411 28.89 21.10 -17.17
N VAL A 412 27.72 21.05 -17.82
CA VAL A 412 27.34 21.95 -18.93
C VAL A 412 27.23 23.40 -18.45
N GLN A 413 26.73 23.64 -17.24
CA GLN A 413 26.72 24.97 -16.64
C GLN A 413 28.14 25.48 -16.30
N SER A 414 29.01 24.61 -15.79
CA SER A 414 30.42 24.94 -15.51
C SER A 414 31.24 25.15 -16.79
N ALA A 415 30.95 24.42 -17.86
CA ALA A 415 31.56 24.57 -19.18
C ALA A 415 31.08 25.85 -19.87
N LYS A 416 29.80 26.21 -19.78
CA LYS A 416 29.27 27.51 -20.23
C LYS A 416 29.83 28.68 -19.42
N ALA A 417 30.19 28.47 -18.15
CA ALA A 417 30.88 29.46 -17.33
C ALA A 417 32.36 29.63 -17.75
N LYS A 418 33.06 28.53 -18.09
CA LYS A 418 34.45 28.54 -18.56
C LYS A 418 34.59 29.04 -20.01
N GLU A 419 33.63 28.74 -20.89
CA GLU A 419 33.59 29.25 -22.27
C GLU A 419 33.30 30.77 -22.32
N LYS A 420 32.60 31.29 -21.31
CA LYS A 420 32.44 32.75 -21.09
C LYS A 420 33.71 33.45 -20.62
N VAL A 421 34.71 32.73 -20.11
CA VAL A 421 35.99 33.34 -19.69
C VAL A 421 37.01 33.33 -20.84
N PHE A 422 36.93 32.37 -21.77
CA PHE A 422 37.87 32.28 -22.90
C PHE A 422 37.49 33.14 -24.12
N ASN A 423 36.25 33.65 -24.21
CA ASN A 423 35.79 34.48 -25.32
C ASN A 423 35.66 35.98 -24.99
N VAL A 424 36.21 36.46 -23.87
CA VAL A 424 36.20 37.88 -23.50
C VAL A 424 37.39 38.67 -24.05
N GLU A 425 38.42 38.03 -24.61
CA GLU A 425 39.59 38.76 -25.13
C GLU A 425 39.56 39.07 -26.64
N LYS A 426 38.59 38.53 -27.39
CA LYS A 426 38.34 38.94 -28.78
C LYS A 426 36.86 38.89 -29.09
N ILE A 427 36.14 39.98 -28.78
CA ILE A 427 35.10 40.65 -29.58
C ILE A 427 34.61 41.81 -28.69
N SER A 428 35.52 42.76 -28.48
CA SER A 428 35.14 44.15 -28.32
C SER A 428 34.71 44.64 -29.70
N GLN A 429 33.51 45.22 -29.79
CA GLN A 429 32.90 45.83 -30.97
C GLN A 429 32.15 44.87 -31.92
N ALA A 430 30.93 44.45 -31.55
CA ALA A 430 29.74 44.54 -32.42
C ALA A 430 28.54 43.72 -31.86
N SER A 431 27.88 44.19 -30.80
CA SER A 431 26.50 43.71 -30.48
C SER A 431 25.76 44.62 -29.49
N THR A 432 25.64 45.91 -29.79
CA THR A 432 24.80 46.87 -29.03
C THR A 432 23.55 47.29 -29.80
N LYS A 433 22.88 46.37 -30.51
CA LYS A 433 21.59 46.68 -31.18
C LYS A 433 20.45 45.67 -31.06
N ILE A 434 20.62 44.48 -30.47
CA ILE A 434 19.50 43.49 -30.39
C ILE A 434 18.89 43.40 -28.98
N ALA A 435 19.55 43.92 -27.94
CA ALA A 435 19.02 43.91 -26.57
C ALA A 435 18.01 45.05 -26.25
N LYS A 436 17.71 45.94 -27.22
CA LYS A 436 16.78 47.07 -26.99
C LYS A 436 15.33 46.79 -27.39
N GLU A 437 15.01 45.70 -28.09
CA GLU A 437 13.62 45.40 -28.48
C GLU A 437 12.83 44.56 -27.47
N LYS A 438 13.49 43.83 -26.56
CA LYS A 438 12.78 43.05 -25.51
C LYS A 438 12.41 43.87 -24.25
N ALA A 439 12.81 45.15 -24.19
CA ALA A 439 12.53 46.03 -23.05
C ALA A 439 11.26 46.89 -23.19
N GLU A 440 10.59 46.88 -24.36
CA GLU A 440 9.39 47.70 -24.58
C GLU A 440 8.05 46.96 -24.36
N TRP A 441 8.03 45.62 -24.33
CA TRP A 441 6.85 44.82 -23.95
C TRP A 441 6.36 45.13 -22.52
N TYR A 442 7.27 45.46 -21.60
CA TYR A 442 6.94 45.73 -20.19
C TYR A 442 6.40 47.14 -19.92
N LYS A 443 6.25 47.99 -20.94
CA LYS A 443 5.67 49.35 -20.78
C LYS A 443 4.19 49.44 -21.18
N ALA A 444 3.59 48.39 -21.73
CA ALA A 444 2.19 48.40 -22.13
C ALA A 444 1.26 48.00 -20.97
N ASN A 445 0.63 49.01 -20.38
CA ASN A 445 -0.47 48.95 -19.40
C ASN A 445 -0.15 48.43 -17.98
N LYS A 446 0.54 49.29 -17.21
CA LYS A 446 0.55 49.22 -15.73
C LYS A 446 -0.84 49.04 -15.12
N LYS A 447 -1.89 49.58 -15.77
CA LYS A 447 -3.29 49.40 -15.33
C LYS A 447 -3.77 47.95 -15.43
N LEU A 448 -3.29 47.19 -16.41
CA LEU A 448 -3.69 45.79 -16.60
C LEU A 448 -3.00 44.89 -15.57
N VAL A 449 -1.70 45.12 -15.31
CA VAL A 449 -0.97 44.41 -14.25
C VAL A 449 -1.57 44.69 -12.86
N ILE A 450 -1.96 45.95 -12.59
CA ILE A 450 -2.64 46.30 -11.34
C ILE A 450 -4.03 45.65 -11.26
N ALA A 451 -4.78 45.60 -12.37
CA ALA A 451 -6.07 44.92 -12.41
C ALA A 451 -5.93 43.42 -12.12
N THR A 452 -4.96 42.74 -12.75
CA THR A 452 -4.69 41.31 -12.51
C THR A 452 -4.26 41.05 -11.07
N ALA A 453 -3.39 41.91 -10.50
CA ALA A 453 -2.99 41.79 -9.11
C ALA A 453 -4.17 41.98 -8.14
N LEU A 454 -5.10 42.90 -8.45
CA LEU A 454 -6.33 43.08 -7.68
C LEU A 454 -7.30 41.90 -7.81
N THR A 455 -7.41 41.28 -8.99
CA THR A 455 -8.23 40.08 -9.17
C THR A 455 -7.70 38.89 -8.37
N VAL A 456 -6.38 38.69 -8.37
CA VAL A 456 -5.74 37.65 -7.56
C VAL A 456 -5.91 37.93 -6.07
N ALA A 457 -5.72 39.18 -5.63
CA ALA A 457 -5.94 39.57 -4.24
C ALA A 457 -7.41 39.41 -3.81
N PHE A 458 -8.36 39.69 -4.71
CA PHE A 458 -9.79 39.49 -4.45
C PHE A 458 -10.15 38.00 -4.39
N GLY A 459 -9.52 37.15 -5.21
CA GLY A 459 -9.68 35.70 -5.14
C GLY A 459 -9.17 35.12 -3.82
N ILE A 460 -7.98 35.56 -3.38
CA ILE A 460 -7.41 35.18 -2.07
C ILE A 460 -8.31 35.70 -0.94
N PHE A 461 -8.76 36.94 -1.01
CA PHE A 461 -9.68 37.50 -0.01
C PHE A 461 -11.00 36.72 0.03
N TYR A 462 -11.58 36.39 -1.13
CA TYR A 462 -12.81 35.60 -1.20
C TYR A 462 -12.64 34.21 -0.60
N PHE A 463 -11.52 33.53 -0.87
CA PHE A 463 -11.21 32.22 -0.29
C PHE A 463 -11.11 32.25 1.24
N PHE A 464 -10.41 33.24 1.81
CA PHE A 464 -10.33 33.39 3.26
C PHE A 464 -11.67 33.86 3.86
N PHE A 465 -12.41 34.72 3.17
CA PHE A 465 -13.66 35.27 3.67
C PHE A 465 -14.81 34.25 3.59
N SER A 466 -14.80 33.35 2.60
CA SER A 466 -15.76 32.23 2.51
C SER A 466 -15.53 31.21 3.62
N GLY A 467 -14.28 30.98 4.04
CA GLY A 467 -13.97 30.11 5.18
C GLY A 467 -14.33 30.70 6.55
N TYR A 468 -14.47 32.04 6.67
CA TYR A 468 -14.67 32.71 7.96
C TYR A 468 -16.10 33.16 8.25
N LEU A 469 -16.96 33.28 7.22
CA LEU A 469 -18.34 33.77 7.35
C LEU A 469 -19.42 32.75 6.99
N ILE A 470 -19.04 31.57 6.50
CA ILE A 470 -19.92 30.41 6.51
C ILE A 470 -19.64 29.73 7.85
N PRO A 471 -20.55 29.78 8.84
CA PRO A 471 -20.41 28.95 10.03
C PRO A 471 -20.21 27.54 9.52
N SER A 472 -19.12 26.89 9.92
CA SER A 472 -18.86 25.49 9.66
C SER A 472 -20.16 24.74 9.93
N SER A 473 -20.85 24.30 8.89
CA SER A 473 -21.90 23.32 9.06
C SER A 473 -21.18 22.09 9.56
N ASP A 474 -21.28 21.84 10.87
CA ASP A 474 -20.70 20.68 11.51
C ASP A 474 -20.91 19.46 10.61
N PRO A 475 -19.89 18.59 10.43
CA PRO A 475 -20.07 17.34 9.71
C PRO A 475 -21.30 16.67 10.29
N VAL A 476 -22.25 16.32 9.41
CA VAL A 476 -23.55 15.76 9.78
C VAL A 476 -23.29 14.47 10.56
N SER A 477 -23.20 14.60 11.88
CA SER A 477 -23.37 13.49 12.79
C SER A 477 -24.65 12.79 12.35
N SER A 478 -24.58 11.48 12.13
CA SER A 478 -25.64 10.56 11.75
C SER A 478 -26.71 10.45 12.86
N GLY A 479 -27.19 11.59 13.34
CA GLY A 479 -28.16 11.74 14.39
C GLY A 479 -29.56 11.56 13.82
N GLN A 480 -30.14 10.40 14.13
CA GLN A 480 -31.57 10.11 14.05
C GLN A 480 -32.21 10.34 12.66
N ILE A 481 -31.89 9.45 11.71
CA ILE A 481 -32.76 9.26 10.54
C ILE A 481 -34.09 8.70 11.04
N GLN A 482 -35.15 9.51 10.99
CA GLN A 482 -36.50 9.06 11.34
C GLN A 482 -37.23 8.61 10.07
N GLU A 483 -37.66 7.34 10.04
CA GLU A 483 -38.51 6.83 8.97
C GLU A 483 -39.96 7.30 9.18
N MET A 484 -40.53 7.91 8.14
CA MET A 484 -41.90 8.39 8.17
C MET A 484 -42.83 7.25 7.77
N ASN A 485 -43.70 6.81 8.68
CA ASN A 485 -44.75 5.87 8.33
C ASN A 485 -45.71 6.55 7.32
N LEU A 486 -45.79 5.98 6.11
CA LEU A 486 -46.61 6.44 5.00
C LEU A 486 -47.86 5.58 4.78
N GLU A 487 -48.02 4.45 5.48
CA GLU A 487 -49.03 3.42 5.20
C GLU A 487 -50.47 3.96 5.26
N ASP A 488 -50.73 4.91 6.18
CA ASP A 488 -52.05 5.55 6.33
C ASP A 488 -52.19 6.88 5.56
N SER A 489 -51.22 7.24 4.72
CA SER A 489 -51.20 8.54 4.04
C SER A 489 -51.67 8.45 2.58
N GLU A 490 -52.22 9.56 2.07
CA GLU A 490 -52.56 9.69 0.64
C GLU A 490 -51.33 9.57 -0.30
N PHE A 491 -50.12 9.62 0.26
CA PHE A 491 -48.86 9.56 -0.46
C PHE A 491 -48.35 8.14 -0.69
N ALA A 492 -48.87 7.12 0.02
CA ALA A 492 -48.44 5.72 -0.11
C ALA A 492 -48.55 5.20 -1.56
N THR A 493 -49.52 5.74 -2.31
CA THR A 493 -49.74 5.37 -3.72
C THR A 493 -48.59 5.81 -4.64
N TYR A 494 -47.79 6.81 -4.25
CA TYR A 494 -46.78 7.42 -5.11
C TYR A 494 -45.37 7.45 -4.51
N ILE A 495 -45.25 7.31 -3.19
CA ILE A 495 -44.00 7.36 -2.43
C ILE A 495 -43.86 6.04 -1.68
N ASN A 496 -42.78 5.32 -1.94
CA ASN A 496 -42.47 4.02 -1.33
C ASN A 496 -41.98 4.19 0.12
N SER A 497 -41.06 5.14 0.34
CA SER A 497 -40.51 5.42 1.66
C SER A 497 -40.08 6.88 1.77
N ALA A 498 -40.20 7.47 2.96
CA ALA A 498 -39.66 8.79 3.24
C ALA A 498 -38.83 8.78 4.52
N ARG A 499 -37.62 9.35 4.44
CA ARG A 499 -36.68 9.45 5.57
C ARG A 499 -36.42 10.92 5.87
N ILE A 500 -36.50 11.28 7.15
CA ILE A 500 -36.28 12.65 7.62
C ILE A 500 -34.88 12.71 8.23
N ASN A 501 -34.07 13.64 7.74
CA ASN A 501 -32.78 13.99 8.32
C ASN A 501 -32.78 15.50 8.61
N LYS A 502 -32.89 15.85 9.90
CA LYS A 502 -33.05 17.24 10.36
C LYS A 502 -34.23 17.94 9.67
N ASP A 503 -33.97 18.93 8.83
CA ASP A 503 -34.95 19.77 8.14
C ASP A 503 -35.25 19.32 6.70
N ILE A 504 -34.61 18.24 6.24
CA ILE A 504 -34.75 17.71 4.88
C ILE A 504 -35.37 16.31 4.92
N ALA A 505 -36.47 16.13 4.18
CA ALA A 505 -37.05 14.83 3.91
C ALA A 505 -36.57 14.29 2.55
N TYR A 506 -36.21 13.02 2.51
CA TYR A 506 -35.88 12.29 1.29
C TYR A 506 -37.00 11.30 1.00
N ALA A 507 -37.76 11.54 -0.06
CA ALA A 507 -38.89 10.71 -0.48
C ALA A 507 -38.53 9.89 -1.72
N ILE A 508 -38.60 8.56 -1.61
CA ILE A 508 -38.36 7.63 -2.71
C ILE A 508 -39.68 7.36 -3.42
N THR A 509 -39.77 7.75 -4.68
CA THR A 509 -40.96 7.62 -5.52
C THR A 509 -41.09 6.23 -6.13
N ASN A 510 -42.32 5.82 -6.47
CA ASN A 510 -42.59 4.53 -7.14
C ASN A 510 -42.95 4.72 -8.64
N GLU A 511 -43.30 3.64 -9.34
CA GLU A 511 -43.63 3.70 -10.77
C GLU A 511 -44.91 4.50 -11.07
N GLU A 512 -45.85 4.61 -10.13
CA GLU A 512 -47.06 5.42 -10.31
C GLU A 512 -46.74 6.92 -10.33
N TRP A 513 -45.68 7.36 -9.66
CA TRP A 513 -45.18 8.73 -9.74
C TRP A 513 -44.77 9.12 -11.17
N ALA A 514 -44.17 8.20 -11.92
CA ALA A 514 -43.74 8.45 -13.29
C ALA A 514 -44.92 8.68 -14.26
N LYS A 515 -46.11 8.16 -13.92
CA LYS A 515 -47.34 8.33 -14.71
C LYS A 515 -48.01 9.68 -14.48
N LEU A 516 -47.62 10.42 -13.43
CA LEU A 516 -48.18 11.74 -13.13
C LEU A 516 -47.68 12.79 -14.12
N THR A 517 -48.58 13.67 -14.54
CA THR A 517 -48.22 14.86 -15.30
C THR A 517 -47.45 15.85 -14.42
N LYS A 518 -46.57 16.67 -15.01
CA LYS A 518 -45.82 17.71 -14.30
C LYS A 518 -46.66 18.57 -13.31
N PRO A 519 -47.86 19.09 -13.66
CA PRO A 519 -48.67 19.83 -12.70
C PRO A 519 -49.18 18.97 -11.53
N GLN A 520 -49.46 17.68 -11.75
CA GLN A 520 -49.85 16.76 -10.68
C GLN A 520 -48.67 16.47 -9.74
N LYS A 521 -47.46 16.30 -10.29
CA LYS A 521 -46.22 16.17 -9.50
C LYS A 521 -46.00 17.42 -8.63
N GLU A 522 -46.12 18.62 -9.19
CA GLU A 522 -45.99 19.88 -8.44
C GLU A 522 -47.02 20.01 -7.31
N GLU A 523 -48.29 19.66 -7.58
CA GLU A 523 -49.35 19.69 -6.58
C GLU A 523 -49.08 18.69 -5.44
N MET A 524 -48.69 17.46 -5.79
CA MET A 524 -48.35 16.42 -4.81
C MET A 524 -47.15 16.82 -3.94
N MET A 525 -46.11 17.40 -4.55
CA MET A 525 -44.94 17.93 -3.84
C MET A 525 -45.31 19.01 -2.82
N LYS A 526 -46.18 19.96 -3.21
CA LYS A 526 -46.65 21.02 -2.30
C LYS A 526 -47.47 20.47 -1.14
N ARG A 527 -48.33 19.47 -1.39
CA ARG A 527 -49.09 18.79 -0.32
C ARG A 527 -48.18 18.04 0.63
N PHE A 528 -47.18 17.32 0.11
CA PHE A 528 -46.20 16.62 0.94
C PHE A 528 -45.40 17.58 1.83
N LEU A 529 -45.01 18.75 1.29
CA LEU A 529 -44.36 19.81 2.08
C LEU A 529 -45.27 20.36 3.18
N ALA A 530 -46.56 20.56 2.89
CA ALA A 530 -47.52 21.04 3.87
C ALA A 530 -47.69 20.06 5.04
N THR A 531 -47.72 18.74 4.78
CA THR A 531 -47.73 17.71 5.83
C THR A 531 -46.41 17.66 6.61
N GLY A 532 -45.31 18.05 5.97
CA GLY A 532 -43.97 18.07 6.56
C GLY A 532 -43.74 19.11 7.64
N ALA A 533 -44.48 20.22 7.59
CA ALA A 533 -44.40 21.28 8.61
C ALA A 533 -44.70 20.74 10.02
N ASP A 534 -45.65 19.80 10.13
CA ASP A 534 -46.01 19.15 11.40
C ASP A 534 -44.98 18.10 11.85
N LYS A 535 -44.17 17.58 10.92
CA LYS A 535 -43.16 16.54 11.15
C LYS A 535 -41.72 17.06 11.22
N GLY A 536 -41.54 18.38 11.17
CA GLY A 536 -40.25 19.05 11.43
C GLY A 536 -39.34 19.23 10.22
N PHE A 537 -39.80 18.99 8.99
CA PHE A 537 -39.00 19.24 7.78
C PHE A 537 -39.54 20.41 6.94
N SER A 538 -38.62 21.17 6.35
CA SER A 538 -38.90 22.39 5.57
C SER A 538 -38.55 22.25 4.08
N GLN A 539 -37.87 21.18 3.71
CA GLN A 539 -37.46 20.85 2.36
C GLN A 539 -37.66 19.37 2.08
N ILE A 540 -37.98 19.02 0.83
CA ILE A 540 -38.08 17.63 0.39
C ILE A 540 -37.31 17.43 -0.91
N ASN A 541 -36.47 16.39 -0.94
CA ASN A 541 -35.90 15.84 -2.15
C ASN A 541 -36.67 14.58 -2.56
N PHE A 542 -37.15 14.55 -3.80
CA PHE A 542 -37.78 13.37 -4.39
C PHE A 542 -36.75 12.62 -5.24
N LEU A 543 -36.57 11.34 -4.96
CA LEU A 543 -35.67 10.44 -5.65
C LEU A 543 -36.48 9.34 -6.34
N ASP A 544 -36.04 8.86 -7.49
CA ASP A 544 -36.59 7.62 -8.08
C ASP A 544 -35.99 6.37 -7.40
N THR A 545 -36.41 5.19 -7.83
CA THR A 545 -35.90 3.91 -7.33
C THR A 545 -34.42 3.66 -7.69
N LYS A 546 -33.83 4.48 -8.56
CA LYS A 546 -32.40 4.45 -8.93
C LYS A 546 -31.58 5.50 -8.19
N GLY A 547 -32.19 6.27 -7.28
CA GLY A 547 -31.53 7.35 -6.54
C GLY A 547 -31.41 8.67 -7.32
N GLN A 548 -31.96 8.77 -8.53
CA GLN A 548 -31.91 10.00 -9.33
C GLN A 548 -32.94 11.02 -8.84
N LYS A 549 -32.55 12.29 -8.79
CA LYS A 549 -33.41 13.38 -8.32
C LYS A 549 -34.50 13.70 -9.35
N VAL A 550 -35.75 13.37 -9.02
CA VAL A 550 -36.94 13.63 -9.86
C VAL A 550 -37.69 14.91 -9.46
N GLY A 551 -37.31 15.51 -8.33
CA GLY A 551 -37.71 16.87 -8.02
C GLY A 551 -37.36 17.33 -6.62
N TYR A 552 -37.68 18.59 -6.36
CA TYR A 552 -37.34 19.30 -5.14
C TYR A 552 -38.43 20.30 -4.80
N VAL A 553 -38.76 20.39 -3.51
CA VAL A 553 -39.72 21.36 -3.01
C VAL A 553 -39.25 21.92 -1.68
N SER A 554 -39.32 23.25 -1.57
CA SER A 554 -39.10 24.02 -0.35
C SER A 554 -40.20 25.07 -0.21
N MET A 555 -40.18 25.84 0.88
CA MET A 555 -41.11 26.97 1.03
C MET A 555 -40.99 28.03 -0.07
N SER A 556 -39.85 28.12 -0.76
CA SER A 556 -39.58 29.15 -1.77
C SER A 556 -39.60 28.66 -3.20
N SER A 557 -39.44 27.36 -3.46
CA SER A 557 -39.38 26.83 -4.82
C SER A 557 -39.94 25.42 -4.94
N VAL A 558 -40.53 25.14 -6.11
CA VAL A 558 -40.93 23.80 -6.54
C VAL A 558 -40.30 23.56 -7.90
N VAL A 559 -39.50 22.50 -8.01
CA VAL A 559 -38.80 22.13 -9.25
C VAL A 559 -39.06 20.65 -9.52
N VAL A 560 -39.73 20.37 -10.63
CA VAL A 560 -39.89 19.01 -11.15
C VAL A 560 -38.84 18.78 -12.22
N ILE A 561 -38.09 17.69 -12.08
CA ILE A 561 -37.03 17.27 -12.99
C ILE A 561 -37.60 16.08 -13.77
N ASP A 562 -37.62 16.21 -15.10
CA ASP A 562 -38.16 15.20 -16.02
C ASP A 562 -37.07 14.28 -16.54
#